data_AF-A0A2A6NB59-F1
#
_entry.id   AF-A0A2A6NB59-F1
#
_cell.length_a   1.000
_cell.length_b   1.000
_cell.length_c   1.000
_cell.angle_alpha   90.00
_cell.angle_beta   90.00
_cell.angle_gamma   90.00
#
_symmetry.space_group_name_H-M   'P 1'
#
loop_
_entity.id
_entity.type
_entity.pdbx_description
1 polymer ?
#
loop_
_entity_poly.entity_id
_entity_poly.type
_entity_poly.pdbx_seq_one_letter_code
_entity_poly.pdbx_strand_id
1 'polypeptide(L)'
;MIKVFRRSFVAGLLSLGLALLSPHGAQAQAQGQGTDTILVLDASGSMWGLVDGQSKISAARQAVDAILSKWNPADRLGVMVYGHRSKGDCKDIELMVPVSKFDPARIKAAIDGINPKGKTPISDSLRAAAEALHSTENKANVILVSDGIETCAPDPCAAAAELKKAGIGFTAHVIGLDVADPAAKSQLQCIARATGGVYLDAGNAASLTGALTKAVAATQGTKVASEAPPKPAAADPYLGKNLRGVARLAEGLDPISDEDVNWGVYKRAGGEKGEHVNTFYGAPFADNIAPGDYIVEVSYRQLKREFPLKVENGKPTTLDVILDAGYVTSEGSVAGGAAKVDDVVWQVTDKGGRLVAQEYDAVPRFVLAAGNYTLTLTKGQSKTSKPFAVAAGDSSNVQLTLDVGKLIVTTTYAEGGPKVEKDLVVAVHQPAKADGDEGEKVAQEYDAESKFDLPGGSYEVMVTVGEAKGTAHAEVKSGAPTRITVNLNAGVVGIKADGAQEIDIYGAERDINDERKRVSVSYEATTNVALSAGDYVAVATYADGQKAEKPFSIAAGKRQTLEIKQ
;
A
#
# COMPACT_ATOMS: atom_id res chain seq x y z
N MET A 1 -69.85 -42.82 -61.97
CA MET A 1 -69.39 -44.14 -61.50
C MET A 1 -69.44 -44.10 -59.98
N ILE A 2 -70.58 -44.49 -59.38
CA ILE A 2 -70.84 -45.77 -58.68
C ILE A 2 -70.09 -45.82 -57.33
N LYS A 3 -70.67 -46.01 -56.14
CA LYS A 3 -72.05 -46.12 -55.64
C LYS A 3 -71.99 -45.93 -54.11
N VAL A 4 -73.05 -45.32 -53.58
CA VAL A 4 -73.52 -45.32 -52.18
C VAL A 4 -73.61 -46.77 -51.63
N PHE A 5 -73.39 -47.02 -50.33
CA PHE A 5 -74.32 -47.85 -49.51
C PHE A 5 -74.07 -47.77 -47.99
N ARG A 6 -75.15 -48.04 -47.29
CA ARG A 6 -75.57 -47.77 -45.92
C ARG A 6 -75.66 -49.11 -45.15
N ARG A 7 -75.79 -49.06 -43.81
CA ARG A 7 -76.35 -50.10 -42.87
C ARG A 7 -75.39 -51.24 -42.49
N SER A 8 -75.51 -51.97 -41.37
CA SER A 8 -76.20 -51.93 -40.06
C SER A 8 -75.75 -53.21 -39.32
N PHE A 9 -75.72 -53.20 -37.98
CA PHE A 9 -75.92 -54.32 -37.03
C PHE A 9 -75.42 -55.75 -37.36
N VAL A 10 -74.65 -56.37 -36.45
CA VAL A 10 -75.07 -57.51 -35.60
C VAL A 10 -73.93 -57.92 -34.66
N ALA A 11 -74.33 -58.33 -33.45
CA ALA A 11 -73.54 -58.77 -32.31
C ALA A 11 -72.83 -60.12 -32.50
N GLY A 12 -71.75 -60.29 -31.74
CA GLY A 12 -71.14 -61.60 -31.46
C GLY A 12 -70.26 -61.51 -30.22
N LEU A 13 -70.80 -61.95 -29.07
CA LEU A 13 -70.02 -62.24 -27.86
C LEU A 13 -68.94 -63.28 -28.18
N LEU A 14 -67.71 -63.06 -27.72
CA LEU A 14 -66.94 -64.09 -27.01
C LEU A 14 -65.85 -63.44 -26.14
N SER A 15 -65.71 -64.02 -24.96
CA SER A 15 -65.00 -63.59 -23.75
C SER A 15 -63.47 -63.63 -23.80
N LEU A 16 -62.90 -62.97 -22.77
CA LEU A 16 -61.61 -63.23 -22.08
C LEU A 16 -60.37 -62.41 -22.53
N GLY A 17 -59.85 -61.60 -21.59
CA GLY A 17 -58.46 -61.11 -21.60
C GLY A 17 -58.27 -59.60 -21.47
N LEU A 18 -58.54 -59.03 -20.29
CA LEU A 18 -58.20 -57.64 -19.98
C LEU A 18 -56.70 -57.52 -19.69
N ALA A 19 -55.88 -57.32 -20.72
CA ALA A 19 -54.47 -56.94 -20.59
C ALA A 19 -54.34 -55.41 -20.66
N LEU A 20 -54.15 -54.79 -19.50
CA LEU A 20 -53.77 -53.38 -19.37
C LEU A 20 -52.36 -53.17 -19.92
N LEU A 21 -52.25 -52.75 -21.19
CA LEU A 21 -51.03 -52.20 -21.75
C LEU A 21 -50.86 -50.75 -21.29
N SER A 22 -50.16 -50.56 -20.17
CA SER A 22 -49.60 -49.27 -19.79
C SER A 22 -48.47 -48.90 -20.76
N PRO A 23 -48.42 -47.65 -21.27
CA PRO A 23 -47.25 -47.20 -22.01
C PRO A 23 -46.10 -47.10 -21.02
N HIS A 24 -45.07 -47.93 -21.21
CA HIS A 24 -43.79 -47.75 -20.55
C HIS A 24 -43.14 -46.52 -21.16
N GLY A 25 -43.45 -45.35 -20.61
CA GLY A 25 -42.60 -44.19 -20.75
C GLY A 25 -41.24 -44.56 -20.18
N ALA A 26 -40.27 -44.76 -21.06
CA ALA A 26 -38.87 -44.83 -20.69
C ALA A 26 -38.53 -43.49 -20.02
N GLN A 27 -38.52 -43.48 -18.69
CA GLN A 27 -37.86 -42.43 -17.94
C GLN A 27 -36.38 -42.55 -18.25
N ALA A 28 -35.89 -41.70 -19.17
CA ALA A 28 -34.49 -41.36 -19.22
C ALA A 28 -34.12 -40.80 -17.85
N GLN A 29 -33.46 -41.60 -17.01
CA GLN A 29 -32.78 -41.09 -15.84
C GLN A 29 -31.73 -40.12 -16.35
N ALA A 30 -31.94 -38.82 -16.11
CA ALA A 30 -30.89 -37.83 -16.25
C ALA A 30 -29.73 -38.28 -15.35
N GLN A 31 -28.67 -38.83 -15.96
CA GLN A 31 -27.40 -39.03 -15.28
C GLN A 31 -26.92 -37.64 -14.85
N GLY A 32 -26.88 -37.40 -13.54
CA GLY A 32 -26.43 -36.12 -12.99
C GLY A 32 -25.06 -35.78 -13.54
N GLN A 33 -24.94 -34.61 -14.16
CA GLN A 33 -23.66 -34.03 -14.55
C GLN A 33 -22.77 -33.97 -13.30
N GLY A 34 -21.56 -34.52 -13.37
CA GLY A 34 -20.60 -34.50 -12.27
C GLY A 34 -20.30 -33.07 -11.82
N THR A 35 -19.88 -32.93 -10.56
CA THR A 35 -19.60 -31.61 -9.97
C THR A 35 -18.22 -31.10 -10.38
N ASP A 36 -18.13 -29.78 -10.57
CA ASP A 36 -16.86 -29.11 -10.87
C ASP A 36 -16.30 -28.51 -9.58
N THR A 37 -15.10 -28.96 -9.21
CA THR A 37 -14.41 -28.51 -8.01
C THR A 37 -13.02 -28.02 -8.34
N ILE A 38 -12.61 -26.88 -7.76
CA ILE A 38 -11.19 -26.49 -7.69
C ILE A 38 -10.72 -26.62 -6.25
N LEU A 39 -9.66 -27.40 -6.04
CA LEU A 39 -8.89 -27.39 -4.80
C LEU A 39 -7.91 -26.20 -4.87
N VAL A 40 -8.11 -25.21 -4.01
CA VAL A 40 -7.18 -24.09 -3.81
C VAL A 40 -6.30 -24.42 -2.63
N LEU A 41 -5.00 -24.59 -2.86
CA LEU A 41 -4.03 -24.97 -1.84
C LEU A 41 -3.08 -23.82 -1.53
N ASP A 42 -2.97 -23.50 -0.24
CA ASP A 42 -1.97 -22.62 0.30
C ASP A 42 -0.56 -23.22 0.16
N ALA A 43 0.34 -22.47 -0.45
CA ALA A 43 1.77 -22.74 -0.47
C ALA A 43 2.55 -21.47 -0.10
N SER A 44 1.99 -20.60 0.73
CA SER A 44 2.70 -19.47 1.30
C SER A 44 3.82 -19.94 2.23
N GLY A 45 4.76 -19.04 2.56
CA GLY A 45 5.93 -19.39 3.37
C GLY A 45 5.61 -20.05 4.73
N SER A 46 4.44 -19.78 5.31
CA SER A 46 3.99 -20.39 6.59
C SER A 46 3.74 -21.89 6.50
N MET A 47 3.49 -22.43 5.30
CA MET A 47 3.28 -23.87 5.07
C MET A 47 4.55 -24.73 5.28
N TRP A 48 5.71 -24.09 5.50
CA TRP A 48 6.91 -24.74 6.03
C TRP A 48 6.89 -24.98 7.53
N GLY A 49 5.97 -24.34 8.26
CA GLY A 49 5.71 -24.61 9.67
C GLY A 49 5.42 -26.08 9.92
N LEU A 50 5.69 -26.54 11.14
CA LEU A 50 5.51 -27.94 11.51
C LEU A 50 4.14 -28.17 12.14
N VAL A 51 3.55 -29.31 11.82
CA VAL A 51 2.36 -29.87 12.46
C VAL A 51 2.58 -31.37 12.65
N ASP A 52 2.44 -31.86 13.88
CA ASP A 52 2.76 -33.25 14.27
C ASP A 52 4.13 -33.75 13.78
N GLY A 53 5.15 -32.89 13.83
CA GLY A 53 6.54 -33.24 13.49
C GLY A 53 6.86 -33.31 11.98
N GLN A 54 5.93 -32.96 11.10
CA GLN A 54 6.16 -32.80 9.66
C GLN A 54 5.74 -31.41 9.18
N SER A 55 6.16 -30.97 8.00
CA SER A 55 5.71 -29.67 7.47
C SER A 55 4.22 -29.68 7.12
N LYS A 56 3.54 -28.55 7.28
CA LYS A 56 2.13 -28.38 6.90
C LYS A 56 1.89 -28.71 5.42
N ILE A 57 2.81 -28.33 4.53
CA ILE A 57 2.74 -28.74 3.11
C ILE A 57 2.83 -30.26 2.94
N SER A 58 3.68 -30.96 3.69
CA SER A 58 3.76 -32.43 3.65
C SER A 58 2.44 -33.07 4.08
N ALA A 59 1.85 -32.58 5.17
CA ALA A 59 0.54 -33.01 5.63
C ALA A 59 -0.55 -32.77 4.57
N ALA A 60 -0.54 -31.60 3.90
CA ALA A 60 -1.48 -31.29 2.83
C ALA A 60 -1.34 -32.22 1.63
N ARG A 61 -0.12 -32.52 1.19
CA ARG A 61 0.13 -33.49 0.10
C ARG A 61 -0.42 -34.87 0.45
N GLN A 62 -0.16 -35.36 1.66
CA GLN A 62 -0.67 -36.65 2.13
C GLN A 62 -2.20 -36.69 2.18
N ALA A 63 -2.82 -35.63 2.68
CA ALA A 63 -4.28 -35.52 2.75
C ALA A 63 -4.91 -35.52 1.35
N VAL A 64 -4.31 -34.81 0.39
CA VAL A 64 -4.80 -34.81 -0.99
C VAL A 64 -4.60 -36.18 -1.64
N ASP A 65 -3.44 -36.81 -1.50
CA ASP A 65 -3.21 -38.16 -2.03
C ASP A 65 -4.25 -39.17 -1.51
N ALA A 66 -4.56 -39.10 -0.22
CA ALA A 66 -5.60 -39.91 0.40
C ALA A 66 -6.99 -39.65 -0.19
N ILE A 67 -7.35 -38.39 -0.50
CA ILE A 67 -8.68 -38.08 -1.06
C ILE A 67 -8.78 -38.47 -2.54
N LEU A 68 -7.71 -38.37 -3.32
CA LEU A 68 -7.70 -38.76 -4.73
C LEU A 68 -8.11 -40.22 -4.91
N SER A 69 -7.71 -41.10 -3.98
CA SER A 69 -8.10 -42.52 -4.00
C SER A 69 -9.60 -42.77 -3.79
N LYS A 70 -10.32 -41.81 -3.22
CA LYS A 70 -11.75 -41.89 -2.86
C LYS A 70 -12.64 -40.97 -3.70
N TRP A 71 -12.04 -40.21 -4.62
CA TRP A 71 -12.75 -39.26 -5.45
C TRP A 71 -13.69 -39.99 -6.42
N ASN A 72 -14.88 -39.46 -6.61
CA ASN A 72 -15.83 -40.02 -7.57
C ASN A 72 -15.34 -39.73 -8.99
N PRO A 73 -15.06 -40.74 -9.84
CA PRO A 73 -14.51 -40.53 -11.18
C PRO A 73 -15.42 -39.72 -12.13
N ALA A 74 -16.70 -39.57 -11.80
CA ALA A 74 -17.64 -38.73 -12.56
C ALA A 74 -17.47 -37.23 -12.29
N ASP A 75 -16.91 -36.84 -11.13
CA ASP A 75 -16.66 -35.44 -10.76
C ASP A 75 -15.36 -34.94 -11.39
N ARG A 76 -15.28 -33.62 -11.66
CA ARG A 76 -14.07 -32.99 -12.22
C ARG A 76 -13.34 -32.20 -11.15
N LEU A 77 -12.02 -32.31 -11.15
CA LEU A 77 -11.16 -31.66 -10.18
C LEU A 77 -10.07 -30.84 -10.88
N GLY A 78 -10.00 -29.56 -10.55
CA GLY A 78 -8.85 -28.70 -10.82
C GLY A 78 -8.04 -28.43 -9.56
N VAL A 79 -6.78 -28.02 -9.73
CA VAL A 79 -5.90 -27.62 -8.64
C VAL A 79 -5.35 -26.24 -8.93
N MET A 80 -5.60 -25.33 -8.00
CA MET A 80 -5.04 -24.00 -7.95
C MET A 80 -4.15 -23.87 -6.73
N VAL A 81 -3.01 -23.22 -6.88
CA VAL A 81 -2.04 -23.04 -5.81
C VAL A 81 -1.61 -21.58 -5.78
N TYR A 82 -1.46 -21.02 -4.59
CA TYR A 82 -0.89 -19.69 -4.43
C TYR A 82 0.39 -19.70 -3.58
N GLY A 83 1.28 -18.76 -3.86
CA GLY A 83 2.51 -18.54 -3.10
C GLY A 83 3.62 -19.56 -3.33
N HIS A 84 3.60 -20.40 -4.38
CA HIS A 84 4.59 -21.47 -4.55
C HIS A 84 5.84 -21.10 -5.39
N ARG A 85 5.87 -19.93 -6.06
CA ARG A 85 6.94 -19.59 -7.04
C ARG A 85 7.75 -18.36 -6.65
N SER A 86 7.10 -17.34 -6.10
CA SER A 86 7.67 -16.00 -5.95
C SER A 86 7.49 -15.45 -4.53
N LYS A 87 8.59 -14.97 -3.93
CA LYS A 87 8.56 -14.38 -2.59
C LYS A 87 7.96 -12.97 -2.68
N GLY A 88 6.97 -12.66 -1.84
CA GLY A 88 6.40 -11.32 -1.73
C GLY A 88 5.42 -10.91 -2.82
N ASP A 89 5.18 -11.77 -3.82
CA ASP A 89 4.30 -11.50 -4.97
C ASP A 89 2.84 -11.89 -4.67
N CYS A 90 1.94 -10.92 -4.72
CA CYS A 90 0.51 -11.12 -4.53
C CYS A 90 -0.20 -11.68 -5.77
N LYS A 91 0.47 -11.70 -6.93
CA LYS A 91 -0.05 -12.28 -8.17
C LYS A 91 0.39 -13.73 -8.36
N ASP A 92 1.10 -14.31 -7.39
CA ASP A 92 1.55 -15.69 -7.45
C ASP A 92 0.40 -16.68 -7.19
N ILE A 93 -0.48 -16.79 -8.17
CA ILE A 93 -1.62 -17.70 -8.22
C ILE A 93 -1.50 -18.49 -9.52
N GLU A 94 -1.62 -19.81 -9.45
CA GLU A 94 -1.48 -20.69 -10.60
C GLU A 94 -2.54 -21.78 -10.60
N LEU A 95 -3.28 -21.90 -11.70
CA LEU A 95 -4.10 -23.06 -12.01
C LEU A 95 -3.19 -24.19 -12.54
N MET A 96 -2.56 -24.94 -11.63
CA MET A 96 -1.63 -26.02 -11.98
C MET A 96 -2.30 -27.16 -12.74
N VAL A 97 -3.54 -27.48 -12.37
CA VAL A 97 -4.35 -28.49 -13.06
C VAL A 97 -5.70 -27.85 -13.42
N PRO A 98 -5.99 -27.62 -14.71
CA PRO A 98 -7.30 -27.17 -15.14
C PRO A 98 -8.39 -28.18 -14.79
N VAL A 99 -9.60 -27.69 -14.54
CA VAL A 99 -10.77 -28.54 -14.30
C VAL A 99 -11.01 -29.42 -15.52
N SER A 100 -10.81 -30.72 -15.35
CA SER A 100 -10.86 -31.70 -16.42
C SER A 100 -11.36 -33.04 -15.89
N LYS A 101 -11.49 -34.05 -16.77
CA LYS A 101 -11.81 -35.41 -16.33
C LYS A 101 -10.81 -35.85 -15.25
N PHE A 102 -11.32 -36.52 -14.22
CA PHE A 102 -10.52 -36.89 -13.06
C PHE A 102 -9.30 -37.74 -13.46
N ASP A 103 -8.11 -37.18 -13.21
CA ASP A 103 -6.80 -37.82 -13.43
C ASP A 103 -5.97 -37.70 -12.14
N PRO A 104 -6.04 -38.73 -11.25
CA PRO A 104 -5.36 -38.68 -9.97
C PRO A 104 -3.83 -38.65 -10.11
N ALA A 105 -3.27 -39.25 -11.16
CA ALA A 105 -1.82 -39.28 -11.36
C ALA A 105 -1.28 -37.88 -11.70
N ARG A 106 -1.98 -37.16 -12.59
CA ARG A 106 -1.63 -35.77 -12.94
C ARG A 106 -1.75 -34.84 -11.73
N ILE A 107 -2.82 -34.97 -10.95
CA ILE A 107 -3.04 -34.13 -9.77
C ILE A 107 -1.98 -34.41 -8.70
N LYS A 108 -1.67 -35.68 -8.44
CA LYS A 108 -0.62 -36.05 -7.50
C LYS A 108 0.73 -35.46 -7.91
N ALA A 109 1.12 -35.61 -9.18
CA ALA A 109 2.38 -35.06 -9.69
C ALA A 109 2.47 -33.54 -9.55
N ALA A 110 1.37 -32.81 -9.79
CA ALA A 110 1.32 -31.37 -9.59
C ALA A 110 1.55 -30.99 -8.12
N ILE A 111 0.89 -31.69 -7.20
CA ILE A 111 0.94 -31.40 -5.76
C ILE A 111 2.29 -31.76 -5.13
N ASP A 112 2.90 -32.86 -5.57
CA ASP A 112 4.23 -33.28 -5.12
C ASP A 112 5.31 -32.23 -5.48
N GLY A 113 5.12 -31.47 -6.56
CA GLY A 113 6.05 -30.43 -7.02
C GLY A 113 5.92 -29.06 -6.35
N ILE A 114 4.89 -28.84 -5.52
CA ILE A 114 4.62 -27.52 -4.91
C ILE A 114 5.74 -27.16 -3.93
N ASN A 115 6.28 -25.94 -3.97
CA ASN A 115 7.30 -25.51 -3.02
C ASN A 115 6.90 -24.22 -2.30
N PRO A 116 6.60 -24.22 -0.98
CA PRO A 116 6.10 -23.02 -0.36
C PRO A 116 7.10 -21.85 -0.32
N LYS A 117 6.67 -20.62 -0.65
CA LYS A 117 7.61 -19.50 -0.82
C LYS A 117 7.05 -18.08 -0.62
N GLY A 118 5.79 -17.86 -0.95
CA GLY A 118 5.19 -16.57 -1.23
C GLY A 118 4.20 -16.08 -0.18
N LYS A 119 3.34 -15.15 -0.60
CA LYS A 119 2.25 -14.57 0.20
C LYS A 119 0.96 -15.39 0.10
N THR A 120 -0.10 -14.91 0.76
CA THR A 120 -1.40 -15.57 0.92
C THR A 120 -2.53 -14.75 0.25
N PRO A 121 -2.59 -14.68 -1.10
CA PRO A 121 -3.60 -13.91 -1.84
C PRO A 121 -4.94 -14.66 -1.96
N ILE A 122 -5.64 -14.88 -0.84
CA ILE A 122 -6.87 -15.67 -0.79
C ILE A 122 -7.97 -15.07 -1.67
N SER A 123 -8.19 -13.75 -1.58
CA SER A 123 -9.23 -13.01 -2.29
C SER A 123 -9.12 -13.19 -3.80
N ASP A 124 -7.92 -13.00 -4.34
CA ASP A 124 -7.65 -13.13 -5.76
C ASP A 124 -7.63 -14.59 -6.21
N SER A 125 -7.24 -15.52 -5.33
CA SER A 125 -7.34 -16.96 -5.60
C SER A 125 -8.79 -17.42 -5.70
N LEU A 126 -9.70 -16.90 -4.86
CA LEU A 126 -11.13 -17.19 -4.97
C LEU A 126 -11.72 -16.63 -6.27
N ARG A 127 -11.32 -15.42 -6.69
CA ARG A 127 -11.74 -14.83 -7.97
C ARG A 127 -11.23 -15.65 -9.16
N ALA A 128 -9.96 -16.02 -9.16
CA ALA A 128 -9.37 -16.84 -10.21
C ALA A 128 -10.02 -18.23 -10.29
N ALA A 129 -10.33 -18.84 -9.14
CA ALA A 129 -11.04 -20.12 -9.10
C ALA A 129 -12.47 -20.00 -9.64
N ALA A 130 -13.18 -18.93 -9.27
CA ALA A 130 -14.50 -18.64 -9.80
C ALA A 130 -14.48 -18.44 -11.32
N GLU A 131 -13.51 -17.69 -11.85
CA GLU A 131 -13.33 -17.48 -13.29
C GLU A 131 -13.02 -18.78 -14.03
N ALA A 132 -12.14 -19.62 -13.50
CA ALA A 132 -11.81 -20.92 -14.07
C ALA A 132 -13.03 -21.88 -14.10
N LEU A 133 -13.95 -21.74 -13.14
CA LEU A 133 -15.20 -22.51 -13.07
C LEU A 133 -16.34 -21.91 -13.91
N HIS A 134 -16.31 -20.60 -14.20
CA HIS A 134 -17.31 -19.89 -14.99
C HIS A 134 -17.49 -20.44 -16.41
N SER A 135 -16.50 -21.17 -16.93
CA SER A 135 -16.57 -21.80 -18.26
C SER A 135 -17.55 -23.00 -18.32
N THR A 136 -18.30 -23.28 -17.25
CA THR A 136 -19.14 -24.47 -17.10
C THR A 136 -20.53 -24.06 -16.61
N GLU A 137 -21.60 -24.70 -17.10
CA GLU A 137 -22.97 -24.49 -16.59
C GLU A 137 -23.21 -25.15 -15.21
N ASN A 138 -22.17 -25.74 -14.62
CA ASN A 138 -22.22 -26.47 -13.35
C ASN A 138 -22.03 -25.54 -12.14
N LYS A 139 -22.42 -26.00 -10.95
CA LYS A 139 -22.14 -25.29 -9.69
C LYS A 139 -20.63 -25.17 -9.49
N ALA A 140 -20.15 -23.94 -9.29
CA ALA A 140 -18.75 -23.66 -9.02
C ALA A 140 -18.39 -23.98 -7.55
N ASN A 141 -17.79 -25.15 -7.30
CA ASN A 141 -17.32 -25.52 -5.97
C ASN A 141 -15.82 -25.23 -5.80
N VAL A 142 -15.46 -24.66 -4.66
CA VAL A 142 -14.07 -24.46 -4.26
C VAL A 142 -13.84 -25.14 -2.92
N ILE A 143 -12.72 -25.85 -2.80
CA ILE A 143 -12.17 -26.30 -1.51
C ILE A 143 -10.90 -25.51 -1.26
N LEU A 144 -10.91 -24.60 -0.29
CA LEU A 144 -9.75 -23.81 0.13
C LEU A 144 -9.08 -24.49 1.32
N VAL A 145 -7.78 -24.78 1.22
CA VAL A 145 -6.95 -25.20 2.36
C VAL A 145 -5.96 -24.08 2.63
N SER A 146 -5.99 -23.49 3.82
CA SER A 146 -5.07 -22.40 4.21
C SER A 146 -4.68 -22.47 5.69
N ASP A 147 -3.47 -22.01 6.00
CA ASP A 147 -2.92 -21.99 7.36
C ASP A 147 -2.80 -20.59 7.95
N GLY A 148 -3.23 -19.55 7.21
CA GLY A 148 -2.90 -18.17 7.54
C GLY A 148 -3.94 -17.11 7.14
N ILE A 149 -3.62 -15.88 7.55
CA ILE A 149 -4.39 -14.67 7.23
C ILE A 149 -4.08 -14.21 5.79
N GLU A 150 -5.02 -13.49 5.19
CA GLU A 150 -4.78 -12.81 3.91
C GLU A 150 -3.69 -11.75 4.08
N THR A 151 -2.73 -11.70 3.14
CA THR A 151 -1.57 -10.78 3.22
C THR A 151 -1.40 -9.88 1.99
N CYS A 152 -2.38 -9.89 1.09
CA CYS A 152 -2.33 -9.20 -0.19
C CYS A 152 -3.52 -8.27 -0.41
N ALA A 153 -4.73 -8.73 -0.14
CA ALA A 153 -5.94 -7.92 -0.27
C ALA A 153 -6.52 -7.56 1.11
N PRO A 154 -7.32 -6.49 1.22
CA PRO A 154 -7.85 -6.05 2.50
C PRO A 154 -8.98 -6.94 3.08
N ASP A 155 -9.81 -7.59 2.25
CA ASP A 155 -10.94 -8.40 2.77
C ASP A 155 -11.34 -9.57 1.85
N PRO A 156 -10.95 -10.82 2.18
CA PRO A 156 -11.37 -12.01 1.44
C PRO A 156 -12.80 -12.44 1.72
N CYS A 157 -13.42 -12.00 2.83
CA CYS A 157 -14.82 -12.29 3.10
C CYS A 157 -15.74 -11.46 2.19
N ALA A 158 -15.40 -10.18 1.98
CA ALA A 158 -16.05 -9.35 0.98
C ALA A 158 -15.95 -9.97 -0.42
N ALA A 159 -14.75 -10.39 -0.83
CA ALA A 159 -14.54 -11.07 -2.12
C ALA A 159 -15.40 -12.33 -2.25
N ALA A 160 -15.48 -13.15 -1.20
CA ALA A 160 -16.33 -14.35 -1.18
C ALA A 160 -17.84 -14.01 -1.30
N ALA A 161 -18.29 -12.94 -0.64
CA ALA A 161 -19.67 -12.46 -0.73
C ALA A 161 -20.01 -11.90 -2.13
N GLU A 162 -19.10 -11.15 -2.75
CA GLU A 162 -19.22 -10.67 -4.14
C GLU A 162 -19.40 -11.84 -5.11
N LEU A 163 -18.53 -12.85 -5.01
CA LEU A 163 -18.59 -14.05 -5.85
C LEU A 163 -19.90 -14.84 -5.64
N LYS A 164 -20.44 -14.86 -4.42
CA LYS A 164 -21.76 -15.46 -4.17
C LYS A 164 -22.88 -14.69 -4.86
N LYS A 165 -22.85 -13.36 -4.80
CA LYS A 165 -23.85 -12.47 -5.43
C LYS A 165 -23.80 -12.53 -6.95
N ALA A 166 -22.65 -12.82 -7.55
CA ALA A 166 -22.47 -12.95 -9.00
C ALA A 166 -23.30 -14.08 -9.65
N GLY A 167 -24.03 -14.90 -8.87
CA GLY A 167 -25.08 -15.78 -9.38
C GLY A 167 -24.59 -17.12 -9.96
N ILE A 168 -23.29 -17.35 -10.02
CA ILE A 168 -22.65 -18.56 -10.60
C ILE A 168 -22.68 -19.79 -9.69
N GLY A 169 -23.52 -19.80 -8.66
CA GLY A 169 -23.59 -20.91 -7.69
C GLY A 169 -22.30 -21.13 -6.88
N PHE A 170 -21.41 -20.12 -6.82
CA PHE A 170 -20.12 -20.22 -6.15
C PHE A 170 -20.26 -20.60 -4.67
N THR A 171 -19.58 -21.67 -4.28
CA THR A 171 -19.57 -22.19 -2.90
C THR A 171 -18.13 -22.54 -2.51
N ALA A 172 -17.62 -21.91 -1.45
CA ALA A 172 -16.28 -22.16 -0.93
C ALA A 172 -16.36 -22.95 0.39
N HIS A 173 -15.90 -24.19 0.37
CA HIS A 173 -15.63 -24.98 1.56
C HIS A 173 -14.19 -24.68 2.01
N VAL A 174 -14.00 -24.34 3.28
CA VAL A 174 -12.73 -23.82 3.79
C VAL A 174 -12.20 -24.73 4.88
N ILE A 175 -10.93 -25.10 4.78
CA ILE A 175 -10.22 -25.93 5.76
C ILE A 175 -9.09 -25.08 6.34
N GLY A 176 -9.16 -24.80 7.63
CA GLY A 176 -8.10 -24.14 8.38
C GLY A 176 -7.09 -25.18 8.87
N LEU A 177 -5.87 -25.17 8.32
CA LEU A 177 -4.80 -26.07 8.72
C LEU A 177 -3.94 -25.42 9.81
N ASP A 178 -4.02 -25.91 11.04
CA ASP A 178 -3.23 -25.44 12.17
C ASP A 178 -3.24 -23.89 12.30
N VAL A 179 -4.46 -23.33 12.29
CA VAL A 179 -4.69 -21.87 12.31
C VAL A 179 -4.78 -21.41 13.77
N ALA A 180 -3.64 -20.96 14.31
CA ALA A 180 -3.56 -20.47 15.69
C ALA A 180 -4.07 -19.03 15.85
N ASP A 181 -3.94 -18.20 14.82
CA ASP A 181 -4.36 -16.79 14.85
C ASP A 181 -5.89 -16.66 14.81
N PRO A 182 -6.53 -16.06 15.85
CA PRO A 182 -7.96 -15.81 15.87
C PRO A 182 -8.48 -14.97 14.69
N ALA A 183 -7.70 -14.02 14.19
CA ALA A 183 -8.10 -13.17 13.06
C ALA A 183 -8.12 -13.97 11.76
N ALA A 184 -7.06 -14.74 11.47
CA ALA A 184 -7.01 -15.68 10.34
C ALA A 184 -8.17 -16.68 10.39
N LYS A 185 -8.42 -17.27 11.57
CA LYS A 185 -9.52 -18.23 11.77
C LYS A 185 -10.88 -17.61 11.51
N SER A 186 -11.14 -16.41 12.04
CA SER A 186 -12.38 -15.68 11.82
C SER A 186 -12.62 -15.35 10.34
N GLN A 187 -11.56 -14.93 9.64
CA GLN A 187 -11.57 -14.63 8.20
C GLN A 187 -11.94 -15.88 7.38
N LEU A 188 -11.28 -17.01 7.61
CA LEU A 188 -11.54 -18.27 6.91
C LEU A 188 -12.97 -18.79 7.16
N GLN A 189 -13.45 -18.69 8.39
CA GLN A 189 -14.85 -19.00 8.74
C GLN A 189 -15.83 -18.07 8.01
N CYS A 190 -15.48 -16.80 7.83
CA CYS A 190 -16.30 -15.82 7.13
C CYS A 190 -16.49 -16.18 5.65
N ILE A 191 -15.42 -16.57 4.95
CA ILE A 191 -15.46 -17.01 3.54
C ILE A 191 -16.46 -18.17 3.35
N ALA A 192 -16.36 -19.20 4.19
CA ALA A 192 -17.27 -20.34 4.14
C ALA A 192 -18.73 -19.91 4.37
N ARG A 193 -18.98 -19.07 5.40
CA ARG A 193 -20.32 -18.57 5.70
C ARG A 193 -20.89 -17.69 4.58
N ALA A 194 -20.09 -16.79 4.01
CA ALA A 194 -20.51 -15.85 2.97
C ALA A 194 -20.95 -16.55 1.69
N THR A 195 -20.36 -17.72 1.38
CA THR A 195 -20.68 -18.50 0.19
C THR A 195 -21.67 -19.63 0.45
N GLY A 196 -21.99 -19.91 1.71
CA GLY A 196 -22.83 -21.04 2.12
C GLY A 196 -22.11 -22.39 2.13
N GLY A 197 -20.77 -22.39 2.11
CA GLY A 197 -19.95 -23.58 2.27
C GLY A 197 -19.75 -23.98 3.74
N VAL A 198 -18.82 -24.90 3.98
CA VAL A 198 -18.50 -25.38 5.33
C VAL A 198 -17.08 -24.96 5.71
N TYR A 199 -16.90 -24.54 6.96
CA TYR A 199 -15.57 -24.38 7.56
C TYR A 199 -15.26 -25.63 8.38
N LEU A 200 -14.05 -26.15 8.25
CA LEU A 200 -13.57 -27.33 8.97
C LEU A 200 -12.19 -27.04 9.54
N ASP A 201 -11.98 -27.35 10.81
CA ASP A 201 -10.70 -27.15 11.47
C ASP A 201 -9.84 -28.42 11.36
N ALA A 202 -8.56 -28.23 11.06
CA ALA A 202 -7.59 -29.30 10.93
C ALA A 202 -6.33 -28.95 11.72
N GLY A 203 -6.31 -29.30 13.01
CA GLY A 203 -5.14 -29.07 13.87
C GLY A 203 -3.93 -29.96 13.56
N ASN A 204 -4.09 -30.99 12.70
CA ASN A 204 -3.03 -31.90 12.30
C ASN A 204 -3.27 -32.64 10.97
N ALA A 205 -2.28 -33.43 10.52
CA ALA A 205 -2.35 -34.18 9.26
C ALA A 205 -3.54 -35.16 9.18
N ALA A 206 -3.85 -35.85 10.28
CA ALA A 206 -4.97 -36.79 10.32
C ALA A 206 -6.32 -36.06 10.23
N SER A 207 -6.49 -34.99 11.00
CA SER A 207 -7.68 -34.14 10.94
C SER A 207 -7.81 -33.39 9.62
N LEU A 208 -6.71 -33.04 8.95
CA LEU A 208 -6.71 -32.46 7.59
C LEU A 208 -7.30 -33.43 6.57
N THR A 209 -6.90 -34.71 6.61
CA THR A 209 -7.47 -35.74 5.73
C THR A 209 -8.98 -35.91 5.98
N GLY A 210 -9.39 -35.89 7.25
CA GLY A 210 -10.79 -35.94 7.64
C GLY A 210 -11.60 -34.72 7.18
N ALA A 211 -11.05 -33.52 7.36
CA ALA A 211 -11.65 -32.26 6.92
C ALA A 211 -11.78 -32.21 5.40
N LEU A 212 -10.76 -32.64 4.66
CA LEU A 212 -10.80 -32.71 3.20
C LEU A 212 -11.86 -33.71 2.73
N THR A 213 -11.96 -34.87 3.36
CA THR A 213 -13.01 -35.86 3.07
C THR A 213 -14.42 -35.27 3.27
N LYS A 214 -14.65 -34.57 4.38
CA LYS A 214 -15.92 -33.88 4.66
C LYS A 214 -16.19 -32.77 3.62
N ALA A 215 -15.19 -31.96 3.25
CA ALA A 215 -15.35 -30.90 2.27
C ALA A 215 -15.76 -31.46 0.90
N VAL A 216 -15.13 -32.56 0.44
CA VAL A 216 -15.50 -33.25 -0.80
C VAL A 216 -16.92 -33.83 -0.74
N ALA A 217 -17.29 -34.44 0.39
CA ALA A 217 -18.67 -34.90 0.54
C ALA A 217 -19.68 -33.74 0.43
N ALA A 218 -19.31 -32.55 0.93
CA ALA A 218 -20.13 -31.35 0.83
C ALA A 218 -20.27 -30.83 -0.61
N THR A 219 -19.21 -30.87 -1.43
CA THR A 219 -19.31 -30.51 -2.87
C THR A 219 -20.23 -31.45 -3.63
N GLN A 220 -20.28 -32.71 -3.20
CA GLN A 220 -21.16 -33.76 -3.75
C GLN A 220 -22.60 -33.72 -3.18
N GLY A 221 -22.95 -32.69 -2.40
CA GLY A 221 -24.30 -32.47 -1.88
C GLY A 221 -24.62 -33.16 -0.55
N THR A 222 -23.64 -33.81 0.09
CA THR A 222 -23.82 -34.35 1.45
C THR A 222 -23.92 -33.20 2.44
N LYS A 223 -24.93 -33.25 3.34
CA LYS A 223 -25.06 -32.26 4.41
C LYS A 223 -23.96 -32.47 5.45
N VAL A 224 -22.97 -31.57 5.46
CA VAL A 224 -21.88 -31.54 6.43
C VAL A 224 -22.09 -30.37 7.39
N ALA A 225 -21.93 -30.62 8.68
CA ALA A 225 -21.97 -29.56 9.68
C ALA A 225 -20.70 -28.71 9.60
N SER A 226 -20.87 -27.40 9.47
CA SER A 226 -19.77 -26.44 9.53
C SER A 226 -19.31 -26.28 10.99
N GLU A 227 -17.99 -26.28 11.21
CA GLU A 227 -17.36 -26.01 12.50
C GLU A 227 -17.13 -24.51 12.73
N ALA A 228 -17.44 -23.66 11.73
CA ALA A 228 -17.58 -22.23 11.99
C ALA A 228 -18.72 -22.05 13.00
N PRO A 229 -18.51 -21.28 14.09
CA PRO A 229 -19.64 -20.87 14.91
C PRO A 229 -20.67 -20.23 13.99
N PRO A 230 -21.99 -20.45 14.26
CA PRO A 230 -23.03 -19.71 13.56
C PRO A 230 -22.60 -18.26 13.56
N LYS A 231 -22.72 -17.56 12.42
CA LYS A 231 -22.55 -16.09 12.39
C LYS A 231 -23.28 -15.62 13.64
N PRO A 232 -22.60 -14.95 14.61
CA PRO A 232 -23.27 -14.48 15.81
C PRO A 232 -24.57 -13.91 15.32
N ALA A 233 -25.71 -14.47 15.75
CA ALA A 233 -27.01 -13.94 15.36
C ALA A 233 -26.84 -12.46 15.63
N ALA A 234 -26.81 -11.64 14.57
CA ALA A 234 -26.45 -10.26 14.74
C ALA A 234 -27.42 -9.79 15.81
N ALA A 235 -26.92 -9.55 17.03
CA ALA A 235 -27.64 -8.74 17.97
C ALA A 235 -27.85 -7.51 17.12
N ASP A 236 -29.10 -7.28 16.70
CA ASP A 236 -29.39 -6.22 15.76
C ASP A 236 -28.76 -4.97 16.41
N PRO A 237 -27.64 -4.44 15.88
CA PRO A 237 -26.97 -3.32 16.52
C PRO A 237 -27.90 -2.09 16.51
N TYR A 238 -28.99 -2.17 15.74
CA TYR A 238 -30.07 -1.20 15.59
C TYR A 238 -31.22 -1.42 16.59
N LEU A 239 -31.26 -2.50 17.39
CA LEU A 239 -32.36 -2.76 18.32
C LEU A 239 -32.44 -1.68 19.41
N GLY A 240 -33.52 -0.90 19.41
CA GLY A 240 -33.72 0.20 20.36
C GLY A 240 -32.95 1.48 20.02
N LYS A 241 -32.38 1.59 18.82
CA LYS A 241 -31.75 2.80 18.29
C LYS A 241 -32.71 3.53 17.34
N ASN A 242 -32.77 4.87 17.41
CA ASN A 242 -33.65 5.67 16.56
C ASN A 242 -32.94 6.36 15.38
N LEU A 243 -31.61 6.29 15.29
CA LEU A 243 -30.84 6.79 14.16
C LEU A 243 -29.85 5.73 13.67
N ARG A 244 -29.82 5.54 12.35
CA ARG A 244 -28.84 4.73 11.64
C ARG A 244 -28.20 5.56 10.54
N GLY A 245 -26.88 5.49 10.40
CA GLY A 245 -26.16 6.10 9.28
C GLY A 245 -25.42 5.06 8.44
N VAL A 246 -25.49 5.25 7.13
CA VAL A 246 -24.82 4.44 6.12
C VAL A 246 -24.24 5.39 5.09
N ALA A 247 -22.97 5.23 4.74
CA ALA A 247 -22.31 6.06 3.73
C ALA A 247 -21.90 5.22 2.53
N ARG A 248 -22.04 5.78 1.33
CA ARG A 248 -21.63 5.18 0.06
C ARG A 248 -20.81 6.17 -0.72
N LEU A 249 -19.86 5.65 -1.49
CA LEU A 249 -19.06 6.49 -2.38
C LEU A 249 -19.83 7.00 -3.60
N ALA A 250 -20.76 6.19 -4.12
CA ALA A 250 -21.64 6.53 -5.22
C ALA A 250 -22.98 5.80 -5.09
N GLU A 251 -23.98 6.27 -5.84
CA GLU A 251 -25.28 5.61 -5.94
C GLU A 251 -25.14 4.17 -6.45
N GLY A 252 -25.90 3.25 -5.86
CA GLY A 252 -25.88 1.83 -6.22
C GLY A 252 -24.69 1.02 -5.69
N LEU A 253 -23.69 1.64 -5.07
CA LEU A 253 -22.58 0.91 -4.44
C LEU A 253 -22.95 0.39 -3.05
N ASP A 254 -22.29 -0.68 -2.60
CA ASP A 254 -22.40 -1.18 -1.24
C ASP A 254 -21.92 -0.12 -0.22
N PRO A 255 -22.45 -0.14 1.03
CA PRO A 255 -21.97 0.76 2.07
C PRO A 255 -20.48 0.66 2.33
N ILE A 256 -19.86 1.79 2.61
CA ILE A 256 -18.52 1.84 3.18
C ILE A 256 -18.54 1.10 4.52
N SER A 257 -17.55 0.24 4.72
CA SER A 257 -17.30 -0.51 5.96
C SER A 257 -15.93 -0.10 6.50
N ASP A 258 -15.81 1.14 6.96
CA ASP A 258 -14.57 1.75 7.41
C ASP A 258 -14.82 2.49 8.73
N GLU A 259 -13.90 2.32 9.69
CA GLU A 259 -13.96 2.96 11.01
C GLU A 259 -13.55 4.44 10.95
N ASP A 260 -12.84 4.85 9.90
CA ASP A 260 -12.38 6.23 9.67
C ASP A 260 -13.53 7.22 9.34
N VAL A 261 -14.76 6.73 9.15
CA VAL A 261 -15.93 7.58 8.86
C VAL A 261 -16.48 8.19 10.15
N ASN A 262 -16.62 9.51 10.17
CA ASN A 262 -17.12 10.27 11.31
C ASN A 262 -18.37 11.05 10.93
N TRP A 263 -19.35 11.11 11.84
CA TRP A 263 -20.64 11.76 11.64
C TRP A 263 -20.87 12.81 12.72
N GLY A 264 -20.46 14.05 12.46
CA GLY A 264 -20.73 15.17 13.36
C GLY A 264 -22.15 15.70 13.16
N VAL A 265 -22.98 15.66 14.19
CA VAL A 265 -24.36 16.16 14.15
C VAL A 265 -24.43 17.53 14.81
N TYR A 266 -25.05 18.49 14.12
CA TYR A 266 -25.21 19.87 14.55
C TYR A 266 -26.69 20.26 14.50
N LYS A 267 -27.15 21.11 15.42
CA LYS A 267 -28.50 21.72 15.31
C LYS A 267 -28.58 22.55 14.04
N ARG A 268 -29.72 22.52 13.36
CA ARG A 268 -29.95 23.35 12.18
C ARG A 268 -30.32 24.78 12.61
N ALA A 269 -29.53 25.77 12.20
CA ALA A 269 -29.80 27.18 12.47
C ALA A 269 -29.87 27.95 11.15
N GLY A 270 -31.07 28.35 10.71
CA GLY A 270 -31.25 29.11 9.46
C GLY A 270 -30.84 28.37 8.18
N GLY A 271 -30.66 27.05 8.23
CA GLY A 271 -30.15 26.24 7.11
C GLY A 271 -28.68 25.85 7.22
N GLU A 272 -27.93 26.48 8.13
CA GLU A 272 -26.50 26.24 8.37
C GLU A 272 -26.26 25.42 9.65
N LYS A 273 -25.00 25.03 9.87
CA LYS A 273 -24.54 24.37 11.09
C LYS A 273 -24.61 25.32 12.29
N GLY A 274 -25.45 24.97 13.25
CA GLY A 274 -25.47 25.59 14.57
C GLY A 274 -24.61 24.83 15.58
N GLU A 275 -25.10 24.73 16.80
CA GLU A 275 -24.44 24.04 17.92
C GLU A 275 -24.18 22.56 17.62
N HIS A 276 -22.98 22.06 17.94
CA HIS A 276 -22.65 20.64 17.88
C HIS A 276 -23.44 19.86 18.94
N VAL A 277 -23.95 18.69 18.54
CA VAL A 277 -24.82 17.85 19.38
C VAL A 277 -24.13 16.54 19.74
N ASN A 278 -23.58 15.85 18.74
CA ASN A 278 -22.89 14.58 18.96
C ASN A 278 -21.98 14.23 17.78
N THR A 279 -21.06 13.28 17.96
CA THR A 279 -20.28 12.67 16.89
C THR A 279 -20.42 11.16 16.97
N PHE A 280 -20.82 10.53 15.85
CA PHE A 280 -20.84 9.07 15.72
C PHE A 280 -19.67 8.60 14.86
N TYR A 281 -19.20 7.38 15.12
CA TYR A 281 -18.01 6.80 14.50
C TYR A 281 -18.37 5.54 13.71
N GLY A 282 -17.67 5.33 12.60
CA GLY A 282 -17.84 4.22 11.69
C GLY A 282 -18.97 4.38 10.67
N ALA A 283 -18.92 3.53 9.64
CA ALA A 283 -20.02 3.29 8.72
C ALA A 283 -20.16 1.78 8.50
N PRO A 284 -21.35 1.17 8.66
CA PRO A 284 -22.56 1.78 9.22
C PRO A 284 -22.46 2.05 10.73
N PHE A 285 -23.26 2.99 11.24
CA PHE A 285 -23.43 3.23 12.70
C PHE A 285 -24.91 3.19 13.11
N ALA A 286 -25.15 2.99 14.41
CA ALA A 286 -26.48 2.99 15.01
C ALA A 286 -26.46 3.60 16.41
N ASP A 287 -27.23 4.65 16.65
CA ASP A 287 -27.38 5.19 18.00
C ASP A 287 -28.69 5.96 18.22
N ASN A 288 -28.84 6.53 19.42
CA ASN A 288 -29.97 7.37 19.79
C ASN A 288 -29.63 8.85 19.72
N ILE A 289 -30.56 9.63 19.19
CA ILE A 289 -30.53 11.10 19.23
C ILE A 289 -31.92 11.64 19.54
N ALA A 290 -32.00 12.80 20.19
CA ALA A 290 -33.29 13.46 20.40
C ALA A 290 -33.98 13.79 19.07
N PRO A 291 -35.33 13.83 19.01
CA PRO A 291 -36.04 14.36 17.86
C PRO A 291 -35.66 15.82 17.59
N GLY A 292 -35.48 16.19 16.32
CA GLY A 292 -35.03 17.53 15.96
C GLY A 292 -34.67 17.69 14.48
N ASP A 293 -34.30 18.93 14.13
CA ASP A 293 -33.75 19.31 12.84
C ASP A 293 -32.23 19.51 12.97
N TYR A 294 -31.47 18.76 12.16
CA TYR A 294 -30.02 18.70 12.23
C TYR A 294 -29.36 18.89 10.86
N ILE A 295 -28.08 19.25 10.90
CA ILE A 295 -27.11 19.09 9.80
C ILE A 295 -26.09 18.05 10.25
N VAL A 296 -25.81 17.08 9.39
CA VAL A 296 -24.81 16.03 9.64
C VAL A 296 -23.61 16.25 8.74
N GLU A 297 -22.45 16.52 9.33
CA GLU A 297 -21.16 16.49 8.66
C GLU A 297 -20.62 15.06 8.64
N VAL A 298 -20.53 14.47 7.45
CA VAL A 298 -19.85 13.19 7.25
C VAL A 298 -18.43 13.48 6.80
N SER A 299 -17.47 13.10 7.63
CA SER A 299 -16.04 13.20 7.34
C SER A 299 -15.48 11.81 7.05
N TYR A 300 -14.79 11.67 5.93
CA TYR A 300 -14.05 10.45 5.60
C TYR A 300 -12.69 10.83 5.02
N ARG A 301 -11.64 10.65 5.83
CA ARG A 301 -10.29 11.16 5.57
C ARG A 301 -10.31 12.67 5.27
N GLN A 302 -9.95 13.07 4.06
CA GLN A 302 -9.89 14.48 3.65
C GLN A 302 -11.25 15.01 3.16
N LEU A 303 -12.22 14.11 2.90
CA LEU A 303 -13.54 14.48 2.42
C LEU A 303 -14.45 14.91 3.56
N LYS A 304 -15.18 16.01 3.34
CA LYS A 304 -16.31 16.43 4.18
C LYS A 304 -17.55 16.71 3.34
N ARG A 305 -18.70 16.27 3.84
CA ARG A 305 -20.02 16.49 3.23
C ARG A 305 -21.06 16.79 4.29
N GLU A 306 -22.03 17.64 3.94
CA GLU A 306 -23.10 18.04 4.83
C GLU A 306 -24.45 17.56 4.29
N PHE A 307 -25.25 16.94 5.16
CA PHE A 307 -26.57 16.45 4.81
C PHE A 307 -27.60 16.93 5.84
N PRO A 308 -28.81 17.32 5.41
CA PRO A 308 -29.89 17.59 6.34
C PRO A 308 -30.36 16.28 6.98
N LEU A 309 -30.67 16.32 8.27
CA LEU A 309 -31.24 15.19 9.02
C LEU A 309 -32.45 15.67 9.81
N LYS A 310 -33.61 15.04 9.57
CA LYS A 310 -34.81 15.21 10.39
C LYS A 310 -35.02 13.94 11.21
N VAL A 311 -35.02 14.06 12.54
CA VAL A 311 -35.35 12.93 13.43
C VAL A 311 -36.73 13.19 14.04
N GLU A 312 -37.68 12.31 13.75
CA GLU A 312 -39.04 12.38 14.31
C GLU A 312 -39.18 11.55 15.58
N ASN A 313 -40.07 11.97 16.48
CA ASN A 313 -40.29 11.26 17.73
C ASN A 313 -40.88 9.85 17.50
N GLY A 314 -40.27 8.83 18.10
CA GLY A 314 -40.73 7.44 18.04
C GLY A 314 -40.58 6.75 16.67
N LYS A 315 -39.96 7.40 15.67
CA LYS A 315 -39.72 6.81 14.35
C LYS A 315 -38.22 6.59 14.11
N PRO A 316 -37.78 5.36 13.83
CA PRO A 316 -36.41 5.11 13.39
C PRO A 316 -36.12 5.87 12.10
N THR A 317 -34.98 6.57 12.08
CA THR A 317 -34.51 7.35 10.95
C THR A 317 -33.27 6.69 10.36
N THR A 318 -33.26 6.45 9.05
CA THR A 318 -32.08 5.96 8.33
C THR A 318 -31.55 7.06 7.43
N LEU A 319 -30.28 7.39 7.63
CA LEU A 319 -29.52 8.32 6.82
C LEU A 319 -28.60 7.50 5.89
N ASP A 320 -28.99 7.40 4.61
CA ASP A 320 -28.16 6.79 3.56
C ASP A 320 -27.54 7.92 2.73
N VAL A 321 -26.25 8.19 2.92
CA VAL A 321 -25.56 9.32 2.26
C VAL A 321 -24.72 8.85 1.10
N ILE A 322 -24.81 9.59 0.00
CA ILE A 322 -23.91 9.45 -1.15
C ILE A 322 -22.86 10.55 -1.04
N LEU A 323 -21.60 10.16 -0.95
CA LEU A 323 -20.48 11.08 -0.77
C LEU A 323 -20.01 11.72 -2.09
N ASP A 324 -20.41 11.16 -3.23
CA ASP A 324 -19.96 11.51 -4.58
C ASP A 324 -18.43 11.58 -4.65
N ALA A 325 -17.79 10.47 -4.28
CA ALA A 325 -16.34 10.41 -4.05
C ALA A 325 -15.75 9.08 -4.55
N GLY A 326 -14.44 9.07 -4.78
CA GLY A 326 -13.68 7.89 -5.19
C GLY A 326 -12.42 7.70 -4.36
N TYR A 327 -11.88 6.47 -4.39
CA TYR A 327 -10.58 6.16 -3.82
C TYR A 327 -9.47 6.46 -4.81
N VAL A 328 -8.39 7.05 -4.30
CA VAL A 328 -7.17 7.29 -5.07
C VAL A 328 -5.99 6.79 -4.27
N THR A 329 -5.25 5.85 -4.83
CA THR A 329 -3.93 5.46 -4.34
C THR A 329 -2.86 6.02 -5.26
N SER A 330 -1.62 6.09 -4.79
CA SER A 330 -0.52 6.58 -5.62
C SER A 330 0.78 5.88 -5.26
N GLU A 331 1.70 5.86 -6.21
CA GLU A 331 3.03 5.29 -6.01
C GLU A 331 4.05 6.08 -6.83
N GLY A 332 5.20 6.35 -6.22
CA GLY A 332 6.31 7.07 -6.84
C GLY A 332 7.40 6.11 -7.33
N SER A 333 7.95 6.38 -8.52
CA SER A 333 9.17 5.72 -9.00
C SER A 333 10.26 6.73 -9.37
N VAL A 334 11.52 6.34 -9.28
CA VAL A 334 12.64 7.18 -9.72
C VAL A 334 12.79 7.10 -11.25
N ALA A 335 13.02 8.23 -11.92
CA ALA A 335 13.30 8.26 -13.35
C ALA A 335 14.52 7.39 -13.72
N GLY A 336 14.43 6.67 -14.84
CA GLY A 336 15.53 5.80 -15.32
C GLY A 336 15.64 4.44 -14.62
N GLY A 337 14.70 4.08 -13.72
CA GLY A 337 14.68 2.78 -13.06
C GLY A 337 13.30 2.38 -12.52
N ALA A 338 13.23 1.18 -11.91
CA ALA A 338 12.01 0.66 -11.27
C ALA A 338 11.99 0.90 -9.74
N ALA A 339 12.98 1.60 -9.20
CA ALA A 339 13.09 1.86 -7.78
C ALA A 339 11.92 2.74 -7.30
N LYS A 340 11.31 2.35 -6.19
CA LYS A 340 10.29 3.13 -5.50
C LYS A 340 10.93 4.31 -4.78
N VAL A 341 10.17 5.40 -4.65
CA VAL A 341 10.56 6.57 -3.88
C VAL A 341 9.91 6.50 -2.50
N ASP A 342 10.72 6.59 -1.45
CA ASP A 342 10.33 6.72 -0.04
C ASP A 342 10.65 8.14 0.49
N ASP A 343 10.26 8.45 1.73
CA ASP A 343 10.43 9.76 2.36
C ASP A 343 9.93 10.91 1.47
N VAL A 344 8.67 10.79 1.07
CA VAL A 344 8.02 11.66 0.07
C VAL A 344 6.91 12.49 0.70
N VAL A 345 6.55 13.57 0.03
CA VAL A 345 5.33 14.33 0.30
C VAL A 345 4.44 14.27 -0.93
N TRP A 346 3.20 13.84 -0.72
CA TRP A 346 2.14 13.88 -1.71
C TRP A 346 1.21 15.06 -1.43
N GLN A 347 0.88 15.84 -2.44
CA GLN A 347 -0.07 16.94 -2.35
C GLN A 347 -1.10 16.84 -3.47
N VAL A 348 -2.37 16.91 -3.11
CA VAL A 348 -3.48 16.99 -4.08
C VAL A 348 -4.02 18.41 -4.08
N THR A 349 -4.03 19.05 -5.25
CA THR A 349 -4.66 20.36 -5.44
C THR A 349 -5.88 20.26 -6.36
N ASP A 350 -6.90 21.08 -6.09
CA ASP A 350 -8.06 21.21 -6.99
C ASP A 350 -7.72 22.07 -8.22
N LYS A 351 -8.67 22.20 -9.15
CA LYS A 351 -8.52 23.04 -10.36
C LYS A 351 -8.16 24.50 -10.07
N GLY A 352 -8.49 25.02 -8.89
CA GLY A 352 -8.14 26.37 -8.45
C GLY A 352 -6.75 26.48 -7.81
N GLY A 353 -6.01 25.38 -7.72
CA GLY A 353 -4.70 25.32 -7.07
C GLY A 353 -4.76 25.23 -5.54
N ARG A 354 -5.96 25.09 -4.95
CA ARG A 354 -6.10 24.96 -3.50
C ARG A 354 -5.72 23.55 -3.06
N LEU A 355 -4.91 23.45 -2.00
CA LEU A 355 -4.54 22.17 -1.39
C LEU A 355 -5.78 21.50 -0.77
N VAL A 356 -6.02 20.25 -1.18
CA VAL A 356 -7.16 19.43 -0.76
C VAL A 356 -6.72 18.31 0.18
N ALA A 357 -5.55 17.72 -0.07
CA ALA A 357 -4.99 16.65 0.74
C ALA A 357 -3.46 16.70 0.71
N GLN A 358 -2.85 16.23 1.79
CA GLN A 358 -1.41 16.04 1.91
C GLN A 358 -1.12 14.76 2.70
N GLU A 359 -0.20 13.94 2.20
CA GLU A 359 0.16 12.65 2.81
C GLU A 359 1.68 12.40 2.69
N TYR A 360 2.22 11.56 3.58
CA TYR A 360 3.66 11.27 3.66
C TYR A 360 4.01 9.80 3.45
N ASP A 361 3.01 8.92 3.41
CA ASP A 361 3.22 7.51 3.15
C ASP A 361 3.80 7.29 1.74
N ALA A 362 4.64 6.26 1.60
CA ALA A 362 5.18 5.87 0.29
C ALA A 362 4.06 5.47 -0.71
N VAL A 363 2.95 4.96 -0.18
CA VAL A 363 1.72 4.61 -0.93
C VAL A 363 0.52 5.22 -0.21
N PRO A 364 0.17 6.49 -0.48
CA PRO A 364 -0.94 7.16 0.20
C PRO A 364 -2.29 6.65 -0.32
N ARG A 365 -3.33 6.84 0.50
CA ARG A 365 -4.73 6.61 0.11
C ARG A 365 -5.57 7.86 0.42
N PHE A 366 -6.14 8.43 -0.62
CA PHE A 366 -7.04 9.57 -0.58
C PHE A 366 -8.49 9.14 -0.79
N VAL A 367 -9.41 9.90 -0.19
CA VAL A 367 -10.83 9.89 -0.53
C VAL A 367 -11.17 11.29 -1.03
N LEU A 368 -11.43 11.39 -2.33
CA LEU A 368 -11.62 12.67 -2.99
C LEU A 368 -13.01 12.72 -3.63
N ALA A 369 -13.61 13.91 -3.62
CA ALA A 369 -14.83 14.16 -4.35
C ALA A 369 -14.66 13.90 -5.86
N ALA A 370 -15.75 13.60 -6.55
CA ALA A 370 -15.73 13.56 -8.01
C ALA A 370 -15.28 14.93 -8.56
N GLY A 371 -14.28 14.94 -9.44
CA GLY A 371 -13.66 16.18 -9.90
C GLY A 371 -12.32 16.00 -10.59
N ASN A 372 -11.68 17.12 -10.92
CA ASN A 372 -10.35 17.17 -11.53
C ASN A 372 -9.35 17.75 -10.54
N TYR A 373 -8.19 17.12 -10.44
CA TYR A 373 -7.15 17.41 -9.47
C TYR A 373 -5.76 17.36 -10.11
N THR A 374 -4.78 17.90 -9.40
CA THR A 374 -3.36 17.68 -9.70
C THR A 374 -2.71 17.01 -8.50
N LEU A 375 -2.06 15.87 -8.74
CA LEU A 375 -1.25 15.19 -7.73
C LEU A 375 0.20 15.66 -7.91
N THR A 376 0.84 16.06 -6.83
CA THR A 376 2.25 16.46 -6.78
C THR A 376 3.00 15.53 -5.83
N LEU A 377 4.13 15.01 -6.30
CA LEU A 377 5.06 14.19 -5.54
C LEU A 377 6.36 14.98 -5.35
N THR A 378 6.80 15.11 -4.10
CA THR A 378 8.00 15.87 -3.73
C THR A 378 8.94 15.01 -2.87
N LYS A 379 10.24 15.06 -3.16
CA LYS A 379 11.33 14.54 -2.32
C LYS A 379 12.53 15.49 -2.37
N GLY A 380 12.91 16.05 -1.22
CA GLY A 380 13.91 17.11 -1.15
C GLY A 380 13.54 18.26 -2.10
N GLN A 381 14.45 18.60 -3.02
CA GLN A 381 14.24 19.66 -4.00
C GLN A 381 13.63 19.17 -5.32
N SER A 382 13.36 17.86 -5.41
CA SER A 382 12.75 17.25 -6.58
C SER A 382 11.23 17.24 -6.45
N LYS A 383 10.53 17.66 -7.50
CA LYS A 383 9.06 17.61 -7.57
C LYS A 383 8.58 17.21 -8.95
N THR A 384 7.45 16.51 -9.01
CA THR A 384 6.75 16.19 -10.26
C THR A 384 5.24 16.23 -10.02
N SER A 385 4.47 16.59 -11.03
CA SER A 385 3.02 16.77 -10.91
C SER A 385 2.29 16.14 -12.08
N LYS A 386 1.10 15.60 -11.83
CA LYS A 386 0.25 14.96 -12.85
C LYS A 386 -1.22 15.30 -12.61
N PRO A 387 -1.95 15.79 -13.64
CA PRO A 387 -3.40 15.95 -13.53
C PRO A 387 -4.09 14.58 -13.55
N PHE A 388 -5.18 14.45 -12.80
CA PHE A 388 -6.04 13.27 -12.79
C PHE A 388 -7.50 13.66 -12.50
N ALA A 389 -8.42 12.77 -12.85
CA ALA A 389 -9.83 12.92 -12.58
C ALA A 389 -10.30 11.80 -11.64
N VAL A 390 -11.29 12.10 -10.81
CA VAL A 390 -11.96 11.16 -9.93
C VAL A 390 -13.42 11.11 -10.33
N ALA A 391 -13.93 9.91 -10.62
CA ALA A 391 -15.36 9.67 -10.74
C ALA A 391 -15.94 9.16 -9.40
N ALA A 392 -17.23 9.40 -9.16
CA ALA A 392 -17.89 8.86 -7.98
C ALA A 392 -17.87 7.33 -8.02
N GLY A 393 -17.47 6.70 -6.91
CA GLY A 393 -17.37 5.25 -6.79
C GLY A 393 -16.11 4.63 -7.40
N ASP A 394 -15.25 5.45 -8.01
CA ASP A 394 -14.04 4.99 -8.67
C ASP A 394 -12.96 4.55 -7.66
N SER A 395 -12.06 3.68 -8.12
CA SER A 395 -10.86 3.27 -7.40
C SER A 395 -9.70 3.30 -8.37
N SER A 396 -8.83 4.30 -8.22
CA SER A 396 -7.76 4.60 -9.17
C SER A 396 -6.39 4.60 -8.50
N ASN A 397 -5.34 4.28 -9.29
CA ASN A 397 -3.95 4.41 -8.88
C ASN A 397 -3.25 5.40 -9.83
N VAL A 398 -2.74 6.50 -9.26
CA VAL A 398 -2.03 7.54 -10.00
C VAL A 398 -0.53 7.38 -9.78
N GLN A 399 0.17 6.88 -10.79
CA GLN A 399 1.62 6.71 -10.77
C GLN A 399 2.34 7.99 -11.23
N LEU A 400 3.35 8.40 -10.46
CA LEU A 400 4.25 9.51 -10.77
C LEU A 400 5.69 9.00 -10.85
N THR A 401 6.44 9.49 -11.84
CA THR A 401 7.88 9.26 -11.94
C THR A 401 8.60 10.54 -11.58
N LEU A 402 9.41 10.49 -10.54
CA LEU A 402 10.17 11.60 -10.01
C LEU A 402 11.61 11.55 -10.54
N ASP A 403 12.04 12.63 -11.16
CA ASP A 403 13.45 12.83 -11.45
C ASP A 403 14.17 13.26 -10.16
N VAL A 404 14.89 12.31 -9.54
CA VAL A 404 15.62 12.54 -8.30
C VAL A 404 16.91 11.72 -8.29
N GLY A 405 18.01 12.39 -8.00
CA GLY A 405 19.33 11.83 -7.72
C GLY A 405 19.82 12.28 -6.34
N LYS A 406 20.64 11.44 -5.71
CA LYS A 406 21.22 11.74 -4.40
C LYS A 406 22.62 12.30 -4.57
N LEU A 407 22.85 13.54 -4.17
CA LEU A 407 24.18 14.14 -4.10
C LEU A 407 24.72 14.01 -2.68
N ILE A 408 25.91 13.43 -2.54
CA ILE A 408 26.61 13.27 -1.26
C ILE A 408 27.92 14.06 -1.36
N VAL A 409 28.08 15.04 -0.47
CA VAL A 409 29.23 15.93 -0.44
C VAL A 409 30.03 15.66 0.82
N THR A 410 31.33 15.46 0.65
CA THR A 410 32.31 15.46 1.74
C THR A 410 33.34 16.56 1.48
N THR A 411 34.05 16.98 2.52
CA THR A 411 34.97 18.12 2.41
C THR A 411 36.32 17.79 3.05
N THR A 412 37.42 18.21 2.42
CA THR A 412 38.77 18.09 2.96
C THR A 412 39.50 19.43 2.98
N TYR A 413 40.40 19.59 3.94
CA TYR A 413 41.29 20.77 4.01
C TYR A 413 42.38 20.76 2.93
N ALA A 414 42.78 19.57 2.45
CA ALA A 414 43.73 19.39 1.36
C ALA A 414 43.38 18.13 0.55
N GLU A 415 43.95 17.97 -0.63
CA GLU A 415 43.83 16.76 -1.42
C GLU A 415 44.47 15.57 -0.66
N GLY A 416 43.69 14.51 -0.43
CA GLY A 416 44.11 13.39 0.43
C GLY A 416 44.34 13.75 1.91
N GLY A 417 44.03 14.98 2.32
CA GLY A 417 44.26 15.51 3.65
C GLY A 417 43.11 15.23 4.63
N PRO A 418 43.14 15.87 5.82
CA PRO A 418 42.12 15.66 6.84
C PRO A 418 40.74 16.15 6.35
N LYS A 419 39.70 15.41 6.72
CA LYS A 419 38.31 15.77 6.47
C LYS A 419 37.87 16.92 7.38
N VAL A 420 36.92 17.71 6.90
CA VAL A 420 36.21 18.70 7.72
C VAL A 420 35.04 18.00 8.39
N GLU A 421 34.98 18.06 9.72
CA GLU A 421 33.93 17.37 10.51
C GLU A 421 32.88 18.31 11.11
N LYS A 422 33.15 19.62 11.16
CA LYS A 422 32.30 20.62 11.80
C LYS A 422 32.50 22.00 11.21
N ASP A 423 31.61 22.93 11.57
CA ASP A 423 31.67 24.36 11.23
C ASP A 423 31.67 24.63 9.71
N LEU A 424 31.19 23.67 8.93
CA LEU A 424 31.04 23.77 7.48
C LEU A 424 29.61 24.15 7.09
N VAL A 425 29.52 24.91 6.00
CA VAL A 425 28.27 25.18 5.28
C VAL A 425 28.45 24.67 3.87
N VAL A 426 27.61 23.71 3.47
CA VAL A 426 27.58 23.15 2.12
C VAL A 426 26.36 23.70 1.40
N ALA A 427 26.55 24.58 0.43
CA ALA A 427 25.49 25.15 -0.39
C ALA A 427 25.55 24.57 -1.81
N VAL A 428 24.40 24.17 -2.34
CA VAL A 428 24.25 23.73 -3.73
C VAL A 428 23.54 24.82 -4.51
N HIS A 429 24.12 25.22 -5.64
CA HIS A 429 23.62 26.25 -6.53
C HIS A 429 23.38 25.67 -7.92
N GLN A 430 22.49 26.32 -8.68
CA GLN A 430 22.45 26.14 -10.13
C GLN A 430 23.81 26.55 -10.75
N PRO A 431 24.11 26.12 -11.99
CA PRO A 431 25.31 26.57 -12.67
C PRO A 431 25.37 28.10 -12.73
N ALA A 432 26.60 28.64 -12.67
CA ALA A 432 26.83 30.07 -12.80
C ALA A 432 26.13 30.64 -14.05
N LYS A 433 25.62 31.86 -13.91
CA LYS A 433 24.97 32.57 -15.01
C LYS A 433 26.01 32.94 -16.07
N ALA A 434 25.55 33.23 -17.29
CA ALA A 434 26.43 33.55 -18.41
C ALA A 434 27.27 34.84 -18.21
N ASP A 435 26.85 35.70 -17.28
CA ASP A 435 27.55 36.93 -16.86
C ASP A 435 28.61 36.68 -15.77
N GLY A 436 28.72 35.44 -15.26
CA GLY A 436 29.68 35.05 -14.21
C GLY A 436 29.12 35.14 -12.79
N ASP A 437 27.88 35.57 -12.61
CA ASP A 437 27.23 35.60 -11.29
C ASP A 437 26.92 34.17 -10.78
N GLU A 438 26.95 34.02 -9.46
CA GLU A 438 26.55 32.77 -8.80
C GLU A 438 25.12 32.37 -9.20
N GLY A 439 24.95 31.07 -9.46
CA GLY A 439 23.63 30.51 -9.72
C GLY A 439 22.72 30.59 -8.49
N GLU A 440 21.42 30.44 -8.69
CA GLU A 440 20.45 30.44 -7.60
C GLU A 440 20.75 29.31 -6.60
N LYS A 441 20.74 29.64 -5.30
CA LYS A 441 20.92 28.63 -4.26
C LYS A 441 19.73 27.68 -4.22
N VAL A 442 19.99 26.40 -4.43
CA VAL A 442 18.99 25.33 -4.46
C VAL A 442 18.80 24.73 -3.08
N ALA A 443 19.88 24.44 -2.35
CA ALA A 443 19.81 23.81 -1.03
C ALA A 443 21.05 24.13 -0.19
N GLN A 444 21.00 23.91 1.12
CA GLN A 444 22.15 24.02 2.01
C GLN A 444 22.07 23.00 3.15
N GLU A 445 23.22 22.50 3.58
CA GLU A 445 23.38 21.57 4.69
C GLU A 445 24.62 21.92 5.52
N TYR A 446 24.70 21.39 6.73
CA TYR A 446 25.76 21.68 7.70
C TYR A 446 26.51 20.42 8.17
N ASP A 447 26.07 19.24 7.72
CA ASP A 447 26.67 17.97 8.10
C ASP A 447 27.96 17.69 7.31
N ALA A 448 28.94 17.09 7.98
CA ALA A 448 30.23 16.69 7.37
C ALA A 448 30.07 15.77 6.14
N GLU A 449 29.02 14.95 6.15
CA GLU A 449 28.53 14.20 4.99
C GLU A 449 27.15 14.73 4.61
N SER A 450 27.13 15.85 3.89
CA SER A 450 25.90 16.52 3.45
C SER A 450 25.22 15.72 2.33
N LYS A 451 23.91 15.51 2.43
CA LYS A 451 23.12 14.70 1.50
C LYS A 451 21.96 15.51 0.95
N PHE A 452 21.85 15.58 -0.37
CA PHE A 452 20.79 16.32 -1.06
C PHE A 452 20.04 15.39 -2.01
N ASP A 453 18.71 15.47 -2.01
CA ASP A 453 17.87 14.86 -3.05
C ASP A 453 17.48 15.96 -4.05
N LEU A 454 18.09 15.90 -5.24
CA LEU A 454 18.04 16.93 -6.28
C LEU A 454 17.55 16.35 -7.61
N PRO A 455 16.90 17.14 -8.47
CA PRO A 455 16.63 16.73 -9.85
C PRO A 455 17.91 16.33 -10.60
N GLY A 456 17.76 15.56 -11.67
CA GLY A 456 18.87 15.27 -12.57
C GLY A 456 19.36 16.56 -13.23
N GLY A 457 20.66 16.83 -13.17
CA GLY A 457 21.20 18.07 -13.70
C GLY A 457 22.61 18.42 -13.22
N SER A 458 23.06 19.57 -13.68
CA SER A 458 24.37 20.13 -13.35
C SER A 458 24.24 21.18 -12.25
N TYR A 459 25.15 21.14 -11.28
CA TYR A 459 25.14 21.99 -10.09
C TYR A 459 26.55 22.46 -9.72
N GLU A 460 26.63 23.61 -9.06
CA GLU A 460 27.83 24.05 -8.35
C GLU A 460 27.66 23.86 -6.85
N VAL A 461 28.63 23.22 -6.21
CA VAL A 461 28.66 22.98 -4.78
C VAL A 461 29.71 23.89 -4.17
N MET A 462 29.29 24.78 -3.28
CA MET A 462 30.16 25.67 -2.53
C MET A 462 30.22 25.23 -1.07
N VAL A 463 31.42 25.02 -0.56
CA VAL A 463 31.66 24.72 0.85
C VAL A 463 32.43 25.85 1.50
N THR A 464 31.92 26.33 2.63
CA THR A 464 32.57 27.37 3.44
C THR A 464 32.90 26.82 4.82
N VAL A 465 34.12 27.09 5.30
CA VAL A 465 34.59 26.79 6.67
C VAL A 465 35.41 27.97 7.16
N GLY A 466 34.93 28.70 8.17
CA GLY A 466 35.52 30.00 8.52
C GLY A 466 35.50 30.94 7.30
N GLU A 467 36.67 31.44 6.89
CA GLU A 467 36.82 32.27 5.68
C GLU A 467 37.29 31.47 4.45
N ALA A 468 37.61 30.18 4.63
CA ALA A 468 37.99 29.31 3.53
C ALA A 468 36.75 28.89 2.73
N LYS A 469 36.86 28.98 1.40
CA LYS A 469 35.82 28.55 0.46
C LYS A 469 36.42 27.59 -0.57
N GLY A 470 35.69 26.53 -0.87
CA GLY A 470 35.98 25.63 -1.97
C GLY A 470 34.73 25.41 -2.82
N THR A 471 34.92 25.25 -4.12
CA THR A 471 33.83 24.95 -5.05
C THR A 471 34.12 23.67 -5.81
N ALA A 472 33.07 22.95 -6.19
CA ALA A 472 33.16 21.80 -7.06
C ALA A 472 31.93 21.71 -7.97
N HIS A 473 32.15 21.24 -9.19
CA HIS A 473 31.07 20.91 -10.11
C HIS A 473 30.50 19.52 -9.79
N ALA A 474 29.18 19.39 -9.82
CA ALA A 474 28.49 18.11 -9.64
C ALA A 474 27.47 17.87 -10.76
N GLU A 475 27.53 16.69 -11.36
CA GLU A 475 26.51 16.22 -12.30
C GLU A 475 25.68 15.13 -11.62
N VAL A 476 24.47 15.48 -11.21
CA VAL A 476 23.54 14.59 -10.51
C VAL A 476 22.76 13.78 -11.53
N LYS A 477 22.79 12.46 -11.37
CA LYS A 477 22.02 11.51 -12.19
C LYS A 477 20.89 10.90 -11.38
N SER A 478 19.73 10.74 -12.00
CA SER A 478 18.58 10.10 -11.39
C SER A 478 18.87 8.64 -11.02
N GLY A 479 18.40 8.19 -9.86
CA GLY A 479 18.46 6.78 -9.46
C GLY A 479 19.80 6.25 -8.94
N ALA A 480 20.90 7.03 -9.03
CA ALA A 480 22.19 6.65 -8.49
C ALA A 480 22.81 7.77 -7.63
N PRO A 481 23.48 7.43 -6.50
CA PRO A 481 24.14 8.43 -5.68
C PRO A 481 25.39 8.98 -6.38
N THR A 482 25.48 10.30 -6.49
CA THR A 482 26.66 11.04 -6.93
C THR A 482 27.46 11.44 -5.70
N ARG A 483 28.74 11.08 -5.64
CA ARG A 483 29.63 11.43 -4.52
C ARG A 483 30.73 12.36 -5.02
N ILE A 484 30.89 13.49 -4.33
CA ILE A 484 32.00 14.41 -4.58
C ILE A 484 32.72 14.73 -3.27
N THR A 485 33.98 15.15 -3.42
CA THR A 485 34.77 15.71 -2.32
C THR A 485 35.22 17.11 -2.71
N VAL A 486 34.86 18.10 -1.89
CA VAL A 486 35.30 19.50 -2.08
C VAL A 486 36.60 19.71 -1.30
N ASN A 487 37.67 20.01 -2.03
CA ASN A 487 38.94 20.40 -1.43
C ASN A 487 38.96 21.92 -1.21
N LEU A 488 39.06 22.35 0.04
CA LEU A 488 39.11 23.77 0.38
C LEU A 488 40.48 24.41 0.08
N ASN A 489 41.52 23.59 -0.13
CA ASN A 489 42.90 24.04 -0.20
C ASN A 489 43.23 25.02 0.94
N ALA A 490 42.92 24.62 2.18
CA ALA A 490 42.85 25.47 3.34
C ALA A 490 43.58 24.87 4.54
N GLY A 491 44.06 25.72 5.44
CA GLY A 491 44.61 25.32 6.73
C GLY A 491 43.91 26.05 7.86
N VAL A 492 44.22 25.66 9.10
CA VAL A 492 43.63 26.28 10.29
C VAL A 492 44.72 27.03 11.05
N VAL A 493 44.46 28.29 11.40
CA VAL A 493 45.33 29.06 12.30
C VAL A 493 44.59 29.35 13.61
N GLY A 494 45.25 29.04 14.72
CA GLY A 494 44.88 29.54 16.04
C GLY A 494 45.73 30.77 16.35
N ILE A 495 45.14 31.95 16.51
CA ILE A 495 45.87 33.17 16.88
C ILE A 495 45.61 33.47 18.36
N LYS A 496 46.66 33.81 19.08
CA LYS A 496 46.60 34.27 20.48
C LYS A 496 47.34 35.60 20.62
N ALA A 497 46.64 36.62 21.09
CA ALA A 497 47.16 37.95 21.36
C ALA A 497 46.65 38.45 22.71
N ASP A 498 47.39 38.14 23.79
CA ASP A 498 46.98 38.48 25.15
C ASP A 498 46.84 40.01 25.31
N GLY A 499 45.66 40.47 25.75
CA GLY A 499 45.36 41.90 25.95
C GLY A 499 44.88 42.65 24.69
N ALA A 500 44.83 41.99 23.53
CA ALA A 500 44.26 42.58 22.33
C ALA A 500 42.72 42.69 22.44
N GLN A 501 42.16 43.79 21.94
CA GLN A 501 40.72 44.00 21.82
C GLN A 501 40.17 43.57 20.45
N GLU A 502 41.05 43.50 19.45
CA GLU A 502 40.69 43.15 18.08
C GLU A 502 41.89 42.46 17.41
N ILE A 503 41.61 41.39 16.66
CA ILE A 503 42.55 40.69 15.79
C ILE A 503 41.96 40.72 14.38
N ASP A 504 42.55 41.53 13.51
CA ASP A 504 42.27 41.50 12.07
C ASP A 504 43.24 40.56 11.36
N ILE A 505 42.76 39.89 10.32
CA ILE A 505 43.58 39.15 9.37
C ILE A 505 43.41 39.79 8.01
N TYR A 506 44.52 40.15 7.39
CA TYR A 506 44.59 40.72 6.06
C TYR A 506 45.34 39.79 5.10
N GLY A 507 45.04 39.91 3.80
CA GLY A 507 45.91 39.34 2.76
C GLY A 507 47.30 40.00 2.80
N ALA A 508 48.34 39.28 2.41
CA ALA A 508 49.71 39.82 2.40
C ALA A 508 49.92 40.95 1.37
N GLU A 509 49.22 40.87 0.24
CA GLU A 509 49.33 41.84 -0.86
C GLU A 509 48.64 43.18 -0.53
N ARG A 510 49.24 44.26 -1.01
CA ARG A 510 48.68 45.61 -0.96
C ARG A 510 48.20 46.02 -2.35
N ASP A 511 47.09 46.76 -2.39
CA ASP A 511 46.59 47.35 -3.62
C ASP A 511 47.36 48.63 -4.00
N ILE A 512 46.92 49.30 -5.08
CA ILE A 512 47.53 50.54 -5.57
C ILE A 512 47.43 51.72 -4.57
N ASN A 513 46.51 51.64 -3.61
CA ASN A 513 46.32 52.63 -2.55
C ASN A 513 47.10 52.28 -1.28
N ASP A 514 47.97 51.26 -1.34
CA ASP A 514 48.71 50.72 -0.20
C ASP A 514 47.79 50.08 0.87
N GLU A 515 46.57 49.66 0.50
CA GLU A 515 45.63 49.00 1.42
C GLU A 515 45.67 47.48 1.28
N ARG A 516 45.53 46.76 2.41
CA ARG A 516 45.36 45.30 2.39
C ARG A 516 43.88 44.94 2.46
N LYS A 517 43.48 43.91 1.73
CA LYS A 517 42.12 43.35 1.85
C LYS A 517 41.97 42.65 3.20
N ARG A 518 41.03 43.11 4.03
CA ARG A 518 40.64 42.41 5.26
C ARG A 518 39.91 41.10 4.92
N VAL A 519 40.31 40.03 5.58
CA VAL A 519 39.82 38.66 5.39
C VAL A 519 38.98 38.22 6.57
N SER A 520 39.44 38.45 7.79
CA SER A 520 38.73 38.07 9.02
C SER A 520 38.91 39.15 10.08
N VAL A 521 37.96 39.26 11.00
CA VAL A 521 38.08 40.08 12.21
C VAL A 521 37.58 39.27 13.40
N SER A 522 38.24 39.39 14.54
CA SER A 522 37.82 38.79 15.80
C SER A 522 38.00 39.79 16.94
N TYR A 523 37.03 39.90 17.83
CA TYR A 523 37.09 40.75 19.03
C TYR A 523 37.52 39.96 20.28
N GLU A 524 38.02 38.74 20.08
CA GLU A 524 38.55 37.89 21.15
C GLU A 524 40.08 37.87 21.10
N ALA A 525 40.71 37.80 22.28
CA ALA A 525 42.17 37.67 22.39
C ALA A 525 42.71 36.33 21.84
N THR A 526 41.82 35.36 21.59
CA THR A 526 42.13 34.10 20.93
C THR A 526 41.10 33.79 19.86
N THR A 527 41.55 33.41 18.67
CA THR A 527 40.65 33.01 17.57
C THR A 527 41.16 31.78 16.85
N ASN A 528 40.24 30.98 16.31
CA ASN A 528 40.54 29.86 15.44
C ASN A 528 39.81 30.07 14.12
N VAL A 529 40.54 30.14 13.03
CA VAL A 529 39.94 30.39 11.71
C VAL A 529 40.58 29.48 10.67
N ALA A 530 39.73 28.94 9.81
CA ALA A 530 40.16 28.27 8.59
C ALA A 530 40.32 29.33 7.49
N LEU A 531 41.47 29.32 6.84
CA LEU A 531 41.84 30.23 5.76
C LEU A 531 42.32 29.42 4.56
N SER A 532 42.08 29.92 3.35
CA SER A 532 42.69 29.35 2.15
C SER A 532 44.22 29.39 2.25
N ALA A 533 44.90 28.48 1.55
CA ALA A 533 46.36 28.48 1.50
C ALA A 533 46.87 29.76 0.84
N GLY A 534 47.87 30.39 1.46
CA GLY A 534 48.37 31.69 1.03
C GLY A 534 49.06 32.45 2.16
N ASP A 535 49.51 33.66 1.85
CA ASP A 535 50.21 34.54 2.77
C ASP A 535 49.28 35.61 3.34
N TYR A 536 49.39 35.83 4.65
CA TYR A 536 48.51 36.70 5.42
C TYR A 536 49.32 37.53 6.42
N VAL A 537 48.67 38.57 6.95
CA VAL A 537 49.18 39.36 8.07
C VAL A 537 48.10 39.48 9.13
N ALA A 538 48.42 39.08 10.35
CA ALA A 538 47.57 39.28 11.51
C ALA A 538 47.94 40.60 12.19
N VAL A 539 46.95 41.39 12.57
CA VAL A 539 47.12 42.67 13.25
C VAL A 539 46.31 42.64 14.54
N ALA A 540 47.00 42.66 15.68
CA ALA A 540 46.38 42.76 16.99
C ALA A 540 46.34 44.23 17.42
N THR A 541 45.14 44.74 17.75
CA THR A 541 44.93 46.10 18.26
C THR A 541 44.67 46.06 19.76
N TYR A 542 45.41 46.85 20.53
CA TYR A 542 45.34 46.93 21.99
C TYR A 542 44.52 48.13 22.46
N ALA A 543 44.15 48.13 23.74
CA ALA A 543 43.28 49.16 24.34
C ALA A 543 43.86 50.59 24.27
N ASP A 544 45.18 50.72 24.17
CA ASP A 544 45.89 51.99 24.02
C ASP A 544 46.00 52.45 22.55
N GLY A 545 45.41 51.70 21.61
CA GLY A 545 45.46 51.95 20.18
C GLY A 545 46.72 51.44 19.49
N GLN A 546 47.67 50.83 20.22
CA GLN A 546 48.84 50.22 19.61
C GLN A 546 48.44 49.01 18.77
N LYS A 547 49.20 48.78 17.68
CA LYS A 547 48.99 47.65 16.77
C LYS A 547 50.27 46.83 16.66
N ALA A 548 50.15 45.52 16.81
CA ALA A 548 51.21 44.56 16.55
C ALA A 548 50.88 43.75 15.29
N GLU A 549 51.75 43.81 14.27
CA GLU A 549 51.59 43.04 13.04
C GLU A 549 52.48 41.79 13.04
N LYS A 550 51.96 40.68 12.50
CA LYS A 550 52.74 39.46 12.31
C LYS A 550 52.36 38.76 10.99
N PRO A 551 53.29 38.67 10.02
CA PRO A 551 53.06 37.90 8.80
C PRO A 551 53.10 36.39 9.09
N PHE A 552 52.31 35.63 8.34
CA PHE A 552 52.26 34.17 8.42
C PHE A 552 51.74 33.57 7.10
N SER A 553 52.04 32.29 6.85
CA SER A 553 51.59 31.56 5.67
C SER A 553 50.74 30.37 6.06
N ILE A 554 49.62 30.15 5.37
CA ILE A 554 48.74 29.01 5.57
C ILE A 554 49.10 27.92 4.57
N ALA A 555 49.41 26.73 5.07
CA ALA A 555 49.58 25.53 4.26
C ALA A 555 48.30 24.67 4.33
N ALA A 556 47.85 24.18 3.18
CA ALA A 556 46.67 23.33 3.08
C ALA A 556 46.81 22.06 3.94
N GLY A 557 45.73 21.68 4.62
CA GLY A 557 45.67 20.48 5.47
C GLY A 557 46.46 20.57 6.77
N LYS A 558 47.08 21.71 7.09
CA LYS A 558 47.86 21.91 8.32
C LYS A 558 47.14 22.83 9.30
N ARG A 559 47.40 22.58 10.58
CA ARG A 559 47.07 23.50 11.67
C ARG A 559 48.34 24.17 12.17
N GLN A 560 48.29 25.48 12.43
CA GLN A 560 49.34 26.22 13.09
C GLN A 560 48.81 27.13 14.19
N THR A 561 49.70 27.58 15.07
CA THR A 561 49.39 28.53 16.13
C THR A 561 50.27 29.76 16.00
N LEU A 562 49.69 30.95 16.13
CA LEU A 562 50.36 32.24 16.02
C LEU A 562 50.19 33.01 17.32
N GLU A 563 51.29 33.30 18.02
CA GLU A 563 51.28 34.22 19.15
C GLU A 563 51.71 35.62 18.72
N ILE A 564 50.95 36.64 19.12
CA ILE A 564 51.26 38.06 18.91
C ILE A 564 51.40 38.70 20.30
N LYS A 565 52.49 39.43 20.51
CA LYS A 565 52.77 40.12 21.78
C LYS A 565 52.72 41.62 21.54
N GLN A 566 52.24 42.34 22.55
CA GLN A 566 52.20 43.81 22.57
C GLN A 566 53.60 44.39 22.46
#